data_AF-A0A7C5XZD3-F1
#
_entry.id   AF-A0A7C5XZD3-F1
#
_cell.length_a   1.000
_cell.length_b   1.000
_cell.length_c   1.000
_cell.angle_alpha   90.00
_cell.angle_beta   90.00
_cell.angle_gamma   90.00
#
_symmetry.space_group_name_H-M   'P 1'
#
loop_
_entity.id
_entity.type
_entity.pdbx_description
1 polymer ?
#
loop_
_entity_poly.entity_id
_entity_poly.type
_entity_poly.pdbx_seq_one_letter_code
_entity_poly.pdbx_strand_id
1 'polypeptide(L)'
;MRAHFLAPFVLAAMAFSTVTVEAQIDPSALRRATSATVLIRVSRVYGGAQFHSTGSGVLISADGHVLTNWHVVAEQINALIYGARREVSTHVQGIDVVIGSGELEERTLPARIVARDRKRDLAILQVRFKPKSHLGAAEVYPLKVAQKVWVIGFPFGDLLSESDAGLEEPRNPELTVSSGIITSLRHDKDGHLRAIQTDAAVNPGNSGGPMLDAAGHLIGIINARIQGGEGIGFGIPINVLHSFLSKEAFGVKFRPTVVYDPPDAIVVTVTPILAHLDDARGTVRLDGNDIQPVEAPLKRQGVAWTATLGPPKKIAGKPLPRWYVAEIQFNDGNGRPIATRRFRLESLSLNQQPRLESSRDPARMMEDRNLFGNSISISDYTKGDGETAKKNRSLSDVAGHIKLKRSPNGSVVIDD
;
A
#
# COMPACT_ATOMS: atom_id res chain seq x y z
N MET A 1 -82.33 -33.54 -20.75
CA MET A 1 -81.50 -32.85 -19.73
C MET A 1 -80.04 -32.98 -20.15
N ARG A 2 -79.33 -31.85 -20.23
CA ARG A 2 -77.92 -31.75 -20.60
C ARG A 2 -77.03 -32.30 -19.47
N ALA A 3 -75.94 -32.98 -19.82
CA ALA A 3 -74.78 -33.12 -18.95
C ALA A 3 -73.51 -33.03 -19.82
N HIS A 4 -72.89 -31.86 -19.85
CA HIS A 4 -71.55 -31.68 -20.38
C HIS A 4 -70.55 -32.02 -19.28
N PHE A 5 -69.75 -33.06 -19.49
CA PHE A 5 -68.58 -33.34 -18.67
C PHE A 5 -67.48 -32.35 -19.04
N LEU A 6 -67.23 -31.35 -18.18
CA LEU A 6 -65.99 -30.58 -18.21
C LEU A 6 -64.87 -31.46 -17.65
N ALA A 7 -63.89 -31.79 -18.48
CA ALA A 7 -62.61 -32.31 -18.01
C ALA A 7 -61.82 -31.16 -17.35
N PRO A 8 -61.23 -31.35 -16.15
CA PRO A 8 -60.38 -30.34 -15.55
C PRO A 8 -59.05 -30.29 -16.30
N PHE A 9 -58.74 -29.14 -16.92
CA PHE A 9 -57.39 -28.79 -17.34
C PHE A 9 -56.52 -28.65 -16.08
N VAL A 10 -55.66 -29.63 -15.81
CA VAL A 10 -54.59 -29.49 -14.82
C VAL A 10 -53.54 -28.57 -15.44
N LEU A 11 -53.56 -27.29 -15.06
CA LEU A 11 -52.49 -26.37 -15.37
C LEU A 11 -51.29 -26.75 -14.49
N ALA A 12 -50.37 -27.57 -15.03
CA ALA A 12 -49.10 -27.83 -14.38
C ALA A 12 -48.30 -26.52 -14.38
N ALA A 13 -48.33 -25.79 -13.26
CA ALA A 13 -47.43 -24.67 -13.03
C ALA A 13 -46.00 -25.24 -12.98
N MET A 14 -45.25 -25.10 -14.07
CA MET A 14 -43.81 -25.33 -14.04
C MET A 14 -43.19 -24.27 -13.12
N ALA A 15 -42.90 -24.67 -11.89
CA ALA A 15 -42.05 -23.90 -11.01
C ALA A 15 -40.65 -23.85 -11.64
N PHE A 16 -40.32 -22.72 -12.26
CA PHE A 16 -38.94 -22.40 -12.60
C PHE A 16 -38.21 -22.12 -11.29
N SER A 17 -37.60 -23.17 -10.71
CA SER A 17 -36.59 -23.00 -9.67
C SER A 17 -35.43 -22.25 -10.30
N THR A 18 -35.32 -20.95 -10.06
CA THR A 18 -34.09 -20.22 -10.37
C THR A 18 -32.99 -20.81 -9.50
N VAL A 19 -32.18 -21.69 -10.08
CA VAL A 19 -30.93 -22.12 -9.46
C VAL A 19 -30.05 -20.87 -9.43
N THR A 20 -29.99 -20.21 -8.28
CA THR A 20 -28.94 -19.22 -8.02
C THR A 20 -27.62 -19.96 -8.06
N VAL A 21 -26.89 -19.81 -9.17
CA VAL A 21 -25.51 -20.25 -9.26
C VAL A 21 -24.74 -19.39 -8.27
N GLU A 22 -24.39 -19.97 -7.12
CA GLU A 22 -23.53 -19.30 -6.15
C GLU A 22 -22.20 -18.99 -6.84
N ALA A 23 -21.77 -17.73 -6.81
CA ALA A 23 -20.53 -17.32 -7.46
C ALA A 23 -19.37 -18.18 -6.94
N GLN A 24 -18.76 -18.96 -7.84
CA GLN A 24 -17.58 -19.76 -7.54
C GLN A 24 -16.33 -18.99 -7.98
N ILE A 25 -15.26 -19.10 -7.22
CA ILE A 25 -13.96 -18.58 -7.64
C ILE A 25 -13.42 -19.44 -8.78
N ASP A 26 -12.84 -18.80 -9.81
CA ASP A 26 -12.17 -19.53 -10.86
C ASP A 26 -11.07 -20.46 -10.28
N PRO A 27 -11.07 -21.77 -10.59
CA PRO A 27 -10.11 -22.70 -10.00
C PRO A 27 -8.65 -22.36 -10.30
N SER A 28 -8.36 -21.75 -11.46
CA SER A 28 -7.00 -21.31 -11.78
C SER A 28 -6.58 -20.11 -10.94
N ALA A 29 -7.52 -19.19 -10.69
CA ALA A 29 -7.30 -18.02 -9.86
C ALA A 29 -7.10 -18.41 -8.39
N LEU A 30 -7.91 -19.35 -7.88
CA LEU A 30 -7.71 -19.91 -6.56
C LEU A 30 -6.33 -20.56 -6.43
N ARG A 31 -5.91 -21.40 -7.39
CA ARG A 31 -4.57 -22.01 -7.38
C ARG A 31 -3.44 -20.97 -7.37
N ARG A 32 -3.55 -19.91 -8.19
CA ARG A 32 -2.56 -18.81 -8.18
C ARG A 32 -2.49 -18.15 -6.81
N ALA A 33 -3.64 -17.93 -6.16
CA ALA A 33 -3.71 -17.27 -4.88
C ALA A 33 -3.21 -18.14 -3.73
N THR A 34 -3.55 -19.43 -3.70
CA THR A 34 -3.01 -20.36 -2.69
C THR A 34 -1.49 -20.48 -2.84
N SER A 35 -0.97 -20.64 -4.06
CA SER A 35 0.48 -20.67 -4.31
C SER A 35 1.21 -19.35 -4.00
N ALA A 36 0.51 -18.21 -4.03
CA ALA A 36 1.06 -16.91 -3.65
C ALA A 36 0.96 -16.63 -2.14
N THR A 37 0.15 -17.37 -1.38
CA THR A 37 -0.05 -17.15 0.05
C THR A 37 1.03 -17.89 0.84
N VAL A 38 1.61 -17.22 1.83
CA VAL A 38 2.76 -17.72 2.60
C VAL A 38 2.50 -17.62 4.10
N LEU A 39 3.09 -18.54 4.86
CA LEU A 39 3.10 -18.47 6.33
C LEU A 39 4.27 -17.56 6.74
N ILE A 40 4.02 -16.66 7.69
CA ILE A 40 5.03 -15.80 8.30
C ILE A 40 5.25 -16.27 9.72
N ARG A 41 6.51 -16.56 10.07
CA ARG A 41 6.95 -16.95 11.40
C ARG A 41 7.87 -15.86 11.94
N VAL A 42 7.59 -15.36 13.13
CA VAL A 42 8.40 -14.32 13.77
C VAL A 42 8.92 -14.84 15.10
N SER A 43 10.24 -14.92 15.21
CA SER A 43 10.95 -15.33 16.42
C SER A 43 11.12 -14.13 17.34
N ARG A 44 10.65 -14.25 18.59
CA ARG A 44 10.54 -13.14 19.54
C ARG A 44 11.14 -13.50 20.89
N VAL A 45 11.58 -12.48 21.61
CA VAL A 45 11.97 -12.54 23.03
C VAL A 45 11.06 -11.62 23.85
N TYR A 46 10.52 -12.12 24.95
CA TYR A 46 9.82 -11.32 25.96
C TYR A 46 10.16 -11.83 27.36
N GLY A 47 10.62 -10.94 28.25
CA GLY A 47 10.99 -11.34 29.62
C GLY A 47 12.07 -12.41 29.70
N GLY A 48 12.95 -12.50 28.68
CA GLY A 48 13.98 -13.55 28.57
C GLY A 48 13.51 -14.87 27.94
N ALA A 49 12.20 -15.06 27.74
CA ALA A 49 11.66 -16.25 27.08
C ALA A 49 11.59 -16.04 25.56
N GLN A 50 12.01 -17.06 24.80
CA GLN A 50 11.85 -17.12 23.35
C GLN A 50 10.52 -17.78 22.98
N PHE A 51 9.84 -17.23 21.98
CA PHE A 51 8.62 -17.82 21.42
C PHE A 51 8.43 -17.38 19.97
N HIS A 52 7.56 -18.08 19.25
CA HIS A 52 7.16 -17.70 17.89
C HIS A 52 5.77 -17.10 17.87
N SER A 53 5.56 -16.14 16.98
CA SER A 53 4.22 -15.73 16.55
C SER A 53 4.09 -15.96 15.05
N THR A 54 2.90 -16.33 14.62
CA THR A 54 2.61 -16.62 13.22
C THR A 54 1.58 -15.67 12.63
N GLY A 55 1.61 -15.51 11.32
CA GLY A 55 0.62 -14.79 10.53
C GLY A 55 0.69 -15.26 9.08
N SER A 56 -0.12 -14.65 8.23
CA SER A 56 -0.14 -14.93 6.80
C SER A 56 0.50 -13.77 6.03
N GLY A 57 0.90 -14.03 4.79
CA GLY A 57 1.33 -13.03 3.84
C GLY A 57 0.96 -13.44 2.42
N VAL A 58 1.09 -12.51 1.48
CA VAL A 58 0.88 -12.76 0.05
C VAL A 58 2.05 -12.25 -0.76
N LEU A 59 2.58 -13.10 -1.64
CA LEU A 59 3.56 -12.73 -2.65
C LEU A 59 2.90 -11.81 -3.67
N ILE A 60 3.46 -10.60 -3.86
CA ILE A 60 2.87 -9.56 -4.71
C ILE A 60 3.73 -9.17 -5.93
N SER A 61 4.90 -9.76 -6.08
CA SER A 61 5.81 -9.53 -7.22
C SER A 61 6.65 -10.76 -7.54
N ALA A 62 7.16 -10.87 -8.76
CA ALA A 62 8.13 -11.91 -9.15
C ALA A 62 9.51 -11.78 -8.47
N ASP A 63 9.78 -10.69 -7.76
CA ASP A 63 11.03 -10.45 -7.03
C ASP A 63 11.00 -10.91 -5.57
N GLY A 64 9.93 -11.57 -5.13
CA GLY A 64 9.84 -12.10 -3.76
C GLY A 64 9.45 -11.05 -2.71
N HIS A 65 8.63 -10.07 -3.07
CA HIS A 65 7.97 -9.19 -2.11
C HIS A 65 6.71 -9.84 -1.54
N VAL A 66 6.61 -9.85 -0.21
CA VAL A 66 5.47 -10.39 0.53
C VAL A 66 4.77 -9.25 1.26
N LEU A 67 3.49 -9.04 0.98
CA LEU A 67 2.63 -8.13 1.72
C LEU A 67 2.03 -8.85 2.93
N THR A 68 2.00 -8.18 4.07
CA THR A 68 1.38 -8.66 5.31
C THR A 68 0.92 -7.48 6.17
N ASN A 69 0.39 -7.75 7.36
CA ASN A 69 0.15 -6.70 8.33
C ASN A 69 1.40 -6.28 9.07
N TRP A 70 1.44 -5.01 9.48
CA TRP A 70 2.52 -4.50 10.32
C TRP A 70 2.54 -5.22 11.67
N HIS A 71 1.39 -5.44 12.32
CA HIS A 71 1.34 -6.05 13.66
C HIS A 71 1.86 -7.49 13.70
N VAL A 72 1.86 -8.22 12.57
CA VAL A 72 2.43 -9.57 12.48
C VAL A 72 3.94 -9.53 12.76
N VAL A 73 4.62 -8.51 12.22
CA VAL A 73 6.08 -8.37 12.25
C VAL A 73 6.60 -7.26 13.17
N ALA A 74 5.69 -6.55 13.85
CA ALA A 74 6.01 -5.44 14.75
C ALA A 74 6.61 -5.94 16.06
N GLU A 75 7.47 -5.14 16.70
CA GLU A 75 7.97 -5.39 18.06
C GLU A 75 6.85 -5.37 19.10
N GLN A 76 5.89 -4.46 18.92
CA GLN A 76 4.73 -4.29 19.78
C GLN A 76 3.61 -5.20 19.32
N ILE A 77 3.16 -6.08 20.20
CA ILE A 77 2.05 -7.01 19.92
C ILE A 77 1.00 -6.91 21.03
N ASN A 78 -0.24 -7.24 20.68
CA ASN A 78 -1.28 -7.46 21.68
C ASN A 78 -1.25 -8.92 22.13
N ALA A 79 -0.83 -9.16 23.37
CA ALA A 79 -0.76 -10.49 23.98
C ALA A 79 -1.82 -10.65 25.06
N LEU A 80 -2.34 -11.86 25.23
CA LEU A 80 -3.16 -12.24 26.38
C LEU A 80 -2.22 -12.57 27.55
N ILE A 81 -2.22 -11.73 28.59
CA ILE A 81 -1.42 -11.90 29.79
C ILE A 81 -2.37 -11.92 30.98
N TYR A 82 -2.40 -13.03 31.72
CA TYR A 82 -3.34 -13.27 32.83
C TYR A 82 -4.81 -13.02 32.44
N GLY A 83 -5.20 -13.44 31.22
CA GLY A 83 -6.56 -13.27 30.71
C GLY A 83 -6.91 -11.87 30.19
N ALA A 84 -6.00 -10.90 30.28
CA ALA A 84 -6.19 -9.54 29.76
C ALA A 84 -5.33 -9.29 28.51
N ARG A 85 -5.90 -8.68 27.47
CA ARG A 85 -5.12 -8.19 26.32
C ARG A 85 -4.29 -6.99 26.76
N ARG A 86 -2.97 -7.09 26.59
CA ARG A 86 -2.02 -6.02 26.85
C ARG A 86 -1.12 -5.84 25.65
N GLU A 87 -0.86 -4.59 25.31
CA GLU A 87 0.21 -4.27 24.38
C GLU A 87 1.54 -4.52 25.10
N VAL A 88 2.38 -5.36 24.51
CA VAL A 88 3.71 -5.67 25.04
C VAL A 88 4.75 -5.44 23.97
N SER A 89 5.86 -4.84 24.40
CA SER A 89 7.07 -4.74 23.58
C SER A 89 7.85 -6.04 23.72
N THR A 90 7.95 -6.76 22.61
CA THR A 90 8.83 -7.92 22.44
C THR A 90 10.10 -7.46 21.71
N HIS A 91 11.05 -8.37 21.55
CA HIS A 91 12.21 -8.16 20.68
C HIS A 91 12.21 -9.21 19.55
N VAL A 92 12.06 -8.77 18.31
CA VAL A 92 12.07 -9.62 17.11
C VAL A 92 13.51 -10.01 16.78
N GLN A 93 13.81 -11.30 16.90
CA GLN A 93 15.10 -11.90 16.56
C GLN A 93 15.21 -12.25 15.08
N GLY A 94 14.08 -12.60 14.45
CA GLY A 94 14.05 -13.04 13.06
C GLY A 94 12.63 -13.11 12.52
N ILE A 95 12.52 -12.97 11.20
CA ILE A 95 11.27 -13.14 10.44
C ILE A 95 11.58 -14.12 9.33
N ASP A 96 10.86 -15.22 9.31
CA ASP A 96 10.92 -16.23 8.26
C ASP A 96 9.60 -16.27 7.49
N VAL A 97 9.71 -16.52 6.19
CA VAL A 97 8.59 -16.76 5.28
C VAL A 97 8.66 -18.23 4.86
N VAL A 98 7.60 -18.98 5.13
CA VAL A 98 7.44 -20.38 4.73
C VAL A 98 6.56 -20.43 3.47
N ILE A 99 7.17 -20.85 2.38
CA ILE A 99 6.54 -20.98 1.05
C ILE A 99 6.07 -22.41 0.88
N GLY A 100 4.82 -22.61 0.46
CA GLY A 100 4.23 -23.94 0.36
C GLY A 100 4.11 -24.63 1.72
N SER A 101 3.82 -23.87 2.78
CA SER A 101 3.69 -24.38 4.17
C SER A 101 2.77 -25.61 4.24
N GLY A 102 3.27 -26.70 4.80
CA GLY A 102 2.58 -27.99 4.90
C GLY A 102 2.74 -28.89 3.66
N GLU A 103 3.22 -28.36 2.54
CA GLU A 103 3.50 -29.12 1.32
C GLU A 103 4.85 -29.85 1.41
N LEU A 104 5.05 -30.86 0.55
CA LEU A 104 6.29 -31.64 0.50
C LEU A 104 7.54 -30.82 0.11
N GLU A 105 7.36 -29.78 -0.70
CA GLU A 105 8.45 -28.92 -1.19
C GLU A 105 8.52 -27.58 -0.45
N GLU A 106 8.04 -27.52 0.80
CA GLU A 106 8.03 -26.29 1.57
C GLU A 106 9.43 -25.69 1.73
N ARG A 107 9.50 -24.36 1.80
CA ARG A 107 10.76 -23.63 1.96
C ARG A 107 10.62 -22.53 2.98
N THR A 108 11.42 -22.62 4.05
CA THR A 108 11.58 -21.55 5.03
C THR A 108 12.73 -20.65 4.60
N LEU A 109 12.44 -19.36 4.44
CA LEU A 109 13.42 -18.39 3.98
C LEU A 109 13.44 -17.16 4.89
N PRO A 110 14.63 -16.64 5.26
CA PRO A 110 14.72 -15.43 6.06
C PRO A 110 14.23 -14.24 5.24
N ALA A 111 13.49 -13.35 5.92
CA ALA A 111 12.90 -12.17 5.33
C ALA A 111 13.31 -10.89 6.08
N ARG A 112 13.33 -9.77 5.36
CA ARG A 112 13.59 -8.44 5.92
C ARG A 112 12.43 -7.50 5.63
N ILE A 113 12.09 -6.64 6.57
CA ILE A 113 11.10 -5.59 6.36
C ILE A 113 11.70 -4.52 5.43
N VAL A 114 11.05 -4.26 4.30
CA VAL A 114 11.51 -3.25 3.33
C VAL A 114 10.63 -2.00 3.30
N ALA A 115 9.36 -2.12 3.70
CA ALA A 115 8.45 -1.01 3.87
C ALA A 115 7.41 -1.33 4.94
N ARG A 116 6.86 -0.28 5.57
CA ARG A 116 5.81 -0.41 6.60
C ARG A 116 4.96 0.85 6.72
N ASP A 117 3.69 0.67 7.00
CA ASP A 117 2.77 1.73 7.41
C ASP A 117 2.05 1.30 8.68
N ARG A 118 2.54 1.78 9.83
CA ARG A 118 1.97 1.47 11.15
C ARG A 118 0.51 1.91 11.28
N LYS A 119 0.11 3.00 10.62
CA LYS A 119 -1.25 3.55 10.73
C LYS A 119 -2.27 2.72 9.97
N ARG A 120 -1.83 2.16 8.84
CA ARG A 120 -2.67 1.32 7.96
C ARG A 120 -2.49 -0.17 8.23
N ASP A 121 -1.58 -0.51 9.15
CA ASP A 121 -1.24 -1.87 9.54
C ASP A 121 -0.80 -2.75 8.36
N LEU A 122 0.13 -2.22 7.55
CA LEU A 122 0.70 -2.91 6.39
C LEU A 122 2.22 -2.95 6.47
N ALA A 123 2.81 -4.04 6.00
CA ALA A 123 4.25 -4.21 5.84
C ALA A 123 4.58 -5.00 4.58
N ILE A 124 5.74 -4.71 4.00
CA ILE A 124 6.31 -5.49 2.90
C ILE A 124 7.60 -6.12 3.39
N LEU A 125 7.69 -7.43 3.20
CA LEU A 125 8.88 -8.21 3.43
C LEU A 125 9.55 -8.53 2.10
N GLN A 126 10.87 -8.58 2.12
CA GLN A 126 11.66 -9.13 1.02
C GLN A 126 12.18 -10.50 1.43
N VAL A 127 11.92 -11.49 0.58
CA VAL A 127 12.51 -12.82 0.62
C VAL A 127 13.32 -13.07 -0.66
N ARG A 128 14.44 -13.81 -0.57
CA ARG A 128 15.23 -14.20 -1.75
C ARG A 128 14.57 -15.40 -2.43
N PHE A 129 13.47 -15.16 -3.13
CA PHE A 129 12.69 -16.18 -3.81
C PHE A 129 12.06 -15.63 -5.08
N LYS A 130 12.03 -16.43 -6.14
CA LYS A 130 11.33 -16.12 -7.40
C LYS A 130 10.07 -16.98 -7.48
N PRO A 131 8.88 -16.44 -7.18
CA PRO A 131 7.67 -17.22 -7.14
C PRO A 131 7.18 -17.60 -8.55
N LYS A 132 6.57 -18.79 -8.65
CA LYS A 132 5.87 -19.23 -9.87
C LYS A 132 4.59 -18.41 -10.10
N SER A 133 3.99 -17.87 -9.04
CA SER A 133 2.81 -17.00 -9.07
C SER A 133 2.87 -15.95 -7.97
N HIS A 134 2.34 -14.76 -8.25
CA HIS A 134 2.11 -13.71 -7.27
C HIS A 134 0.76 -13.05 -7.55
N LEU A 135 0.18 -12.41 -6.55
CA LEU A 135 -1.02 -11.58 -6.71
C LEU A 135 -0.59 -10.13 -6.84
N GLY A 136 -0.61 -9.59 -8.06
CA GLY A 136 -0.43 -8.16 -8.25
C GLY A 136 -1.49 -7.35 -7.48
N ALA A 137 -1.22 -6.06 -7.27
CA ALA A 137 -2.28 -5.16 -6.82
C ALA A 137 -3.35 -5.11 -7.92
N ALA A 138 -4.53 -5.69 -7.66
CA ALA A 138 -5.64 -5.67 -8.61
C ALA A 138 -6.04 -4.22 -8.91
N GLU A 139 -6.66 -3.96 -10.06
CA GLU A 139 -7.26 -2.65 -10.33
C GLU A 139 -8.20 -2.25 -9.18
N VAL A 140 -8.27 -0.95 -8.87
CA VAL A 140 -9.22 -0.49 -7.86
C VAL A 140 -10.59 -0.41 -8.50
N TYR A 141 -11.48 -1.30 -8.10
CA TYR A 141 -12.90 -1.26 -8.49
C TYR A 141 -13.79 -1.12 -7.25
N PRO A 142 -15.00 -0.55 -7.43
CA PRO A 142 -15.94 -0.38 -6.33
C PRO A 142 -16.42 -1.74 -5.83
N LEU A 143 -16.09 -2.03 -4.57
CA LEU A 143 -16.59 -3.19 -3.84
C LEU A 143 -18.07 -3.02 -3.52
N LYS A 144 -18.80 -4.13 -3.43
CA LYS A 144 -20.23 -4.13 -3.11
C LYS A 144 -20.53 -5.03 -1.92
N VAL A 145 -21.45 -4.60 -1.06
CA VAL A 145 -22.04 -5.48 -0.03
C VAL A 145 -22.72 -6.67 -0.73
N ALA A 146 -22.72 -7.82 -0.07
CA ALA A 146 -23.17 -9.13 -0.57
C ALA A 146 -22.31 -9.74 -1.70
N GLN A 147 -21.21 -9.10 -2.10
CA GLN A 147 -20.23 -9.72 -2.99
C GLN A 147 -19.55 -10.91 -2.30
N LYS A 148 -19.47 -12.06 -2.98
CA LYS A 148 -18.75 -13.26 -2.50
C LYS A 148 -17.25 -12.99 -2.42
N VAL A 149 -16.63 -13.47 -1.36
CA VAL A 149 -15.19 -13.35 -1.10
C VAL A 149 -14.59 -14.66 -0.61
N TRP A 150 -13.29 -14.81 -0.87
CA TRP A 150 -12.47 -15.90 -0.35
C TRP A 150 -11.33 -15.32 0.47
N VAL A 151 -11.04 -15.94 1.60
CA VAL A 151 -9.96 -15.59 2.51
C VAL A 151 -9.01 -16.76 2.57
N ILE A 152 -7.72 -16.48 2.41
CA ILE A 152 -6.69 -17.51 2.40
C ILE A 152 -5.66 -17.18 3.48
N GLY A 153 -5.24 -18.18 4.24
CA GLY A 153 -4.21 -17.99 5.26
C GLY A 153 -3.95 -19.24 6.10
N PHE A 154 -3.25 -19.03 7.20
CA PHE A 154 -2.81 -20.07 8.14
C PHE A 154 -3.41 -19.81 9.52
N PRO A 155 -4.72 -20.07 9.73
CA PRO A 155 -5.35 -19.88 11.02
C PRO A 155 -4.65 -20.71 12.09
N PHE A 156 -4.47 -20.12 13.27
CA PHE A 156 -3.81 -20.71 14.45
C PHE A 156 -2.34 -21.12 14.26
N GLY A 157 -1.79 -21.01 13.05
CA GLY A 157 -0.37 -21.24 12.74
C GLY A 157 0.15 -22.55 13.32
N ASP A 158 1.24 -22.48 14.08
CA ASP A 158 1.91 -23.63 14.70
C ASP A 158 1.01 -24.49 15.61
N LEU A 159 -0.13 -23.97 16.08
CA LEU A 159 -1.09 -24.79 16.86
C LEU A 159 -1.78 -25.86 16.00
N LEU A 160 -1.80 -25.68 14.68
CA LEU A 160 -2.29 -26.66 13.70
C LEU A 160 -1.16 -27.33 12.93
N SER A 161 0.09 -27.18 13.39
CA SER A 161 1.18 -28.04 12.93
C SER A 161 0.89 -29.49 13.32
N GLU A 162 1.01 -30.41 12.37
CA GLU A 162 0.87 -31.83 12.68
C GLU A 162 2.11 -32.31 13.46
N SER A 163 1.95 -32.53 14.76
CA SER A 163 2.95 -33.18 15.61
C SER A 163 2.79 -34.71 15.68
N ASP A 164 1.62 -35.24 15.29
CA ASP A 164 1.20 -36.62 15.58
C ASP A 164 1.34 -37.62 14.41
N ALA A 165 2.00 -37.25 13.31
CA ALA A 165 2.15 -38.13 12.14
C ALA A 165 3.33 -39.13 12.24
N GLY A 166 4.01 -39.24 13.38
CA GLY A 166 5.19 -40.10 13.52
C GLY A 166 6.39 -39.64 12.66
N LEU A 167 6.39 -38.37 12.27
CA LEU A 167 7.50 -37.72 11.56
C LEU A 167 8.52 -37.20 12.58
N GLU A 168 9.81 -37.26 12.23
CA GLU A 168 10.91 -36.79 13.09
C GLU A 168 10.87 -35.28 13.33
N GLU A 169 10.24 -34.51 12.43
CA GLU A 169 10.07 -33.06 12.53
C GLU A 169 8.59 -32.69 12.30
N PRO A 170 8.00 -31.80 13.14
CA PRO A 170 6.62 -31.33 12.96
C PRO A 170 6.44 -30.63 11.63
N ARG A 171 5.38 -30.97 10.88
CA ARG A 171 5.04 -30.24 9.65
C ARG A 171 4.47 -28.86 9.98
N ASN A 172 4.81 -27.85 9.17
CA ASN A 172 4.12 -26.56 9.24
C ASN A 172 2.62 -26.71 8.93
N PRO A 173 1.76 -25.81 9.42
CA PRO A 173 0.33 -25.86 9.15
C PRO A 173 0.03 -25.77 7.65
N GLU A 174 -0.96 -26.54 7.21
CA GLU A 174 -1.50 -26.42 5.86
C GLU A 174 -2.35 -25.15 5.69
N LEU A 175 -2.42 -24.69 4.45
CA LEU A 175 -3.15 -23.49 4.06
C LEU A 175 -4.67 -23.72 4.15
N THR A 176 -5.38 -22.77 4.73
CA THR A 176 -6.85 -22.76 4.82
C THR A 176 -7.45 -21.77 3.84
N VAL A 177 -8.52 -22.18 3.16
CA VAL A 177 -9.39 -21.30 2.37
C VAL A 177 -10.75 -21.24 3.03
N SER A 178 -11.20 -20.04 3.41
CA SER A 178 -12.57 -19.79 3.84
C SER A 178 -13.30 -18.91 2.83
N SER A 179 -14.62 -18.99 2.80
CA SER A 179 -15.45 -18.13 1.94
C SER A 179 -16.56 -17.47 2.73
N GLY A 180 -17.03 -16.34 2.24
CA GLY A 180 -18.11 -15.56 2.82
C GLY A 180 -18.55 -14.47 1.84
N ILE A 181 -19.15 -13.42 2.36
CA ILE A 181 -19.54 -12.22 1.62
C ILE A 181 -18.97 -10.98 2.28
N ILE A 182 -18.96 -9.86 1.55
CA ILE A 182 -18.81 -8.53 2.14
C ILE A 182 -20.12 -8.20 2.86
N THR A 183 -20.12 -8.21 4.19
CA THR A 183 -21.29 -7.87 5.00
C THR A 183 -21.46 -6.37 5.22
N SER A 184 -20.37 -5.61 5.15
CA SER A 184 -20.39 -4.15 5.26
C SER A 184 -19.12 -3.52 4.69
N LEU A 185 -19.24 -2.28 4.21
CA LEU A 185 -18.12 -1.43 3.80
C LEU A 185 -18.02 -0.26 4.79
N ARG A 186 -16.95 -0.23 5.57
CA ARG A 186 -16.75 0.76 6.64
C ARG A 186 -15.93 1.93 6.10
N HIS A 187 -16.51 3.13 6.16
CA HIS A 187 -15.87 4.36 5.71
C HIS A 187 -15.34 5.17 6.90
N ASP A 188 -14.31 5.97 6.67
CA ASP A 188 -13.86 6.97 7.65
C ASP A 188 -14.73 8.23 7.61
N LYS A 189 -14.39 9.20 8.45
CA LYS A 189 -15.09 10.49 8.57
C LYS A 189 -15.09 11.33 7.28
N ASP A 190 -14.13 11.06 6.39
CA ASP A 190 -13.94 11.79 5.14
C ASP A 190 -14.59 11.02 3.97
N GLY A 191 -15.28 9.91 4.26
CA GLY A 191 -16.00 9.09 3.28
C GLY A 191 -15.11 8.08 2.54
N HIS A 192 -13.84 7.90 2.93
CA HIS A 192 -12.97 6.92 2.29
C HIS A 192 -13.19 5.52 2.85
N LEU A 193 -13.20 4.52 1.97
CA LEU A 193 -13.29 3.12 2.39
C LEU A 193 -12.07 2.75 3.25
N ARG A 194 -12.32 2.39 4.49
CA ARG A 194 -11.31 2.10 5.52
C ARG A 194 -11.20 0.61 5.84
N ALA A 195 -12.30 -0.12 5.81
CA ALA A 195 -12.31 -1.56 6.08
C ALA A 195 -13.42 -2.29 5.33
N ILE A 196 -13.11 -3.50 4.88
CA ILE A 196 -14.08 -4.48 4.38
C ILE A 196 -14.49 -5.35 5.56
N GLN A 197 -15.79 -5.43 5.85
CA GLN A 197 -16.31 -6.38 6.82
C GLN A 197 -16.80 -7.62 6.10
N THR A 198 -16.50 -8.80 6.62
CA THR A 198 -16.91 -10.08 6.05
C THR A 198 -17.38 -11.06 7.12
N ASP A 199 -18.24 -11.99 6.73
CA ASP A 199 -18.60 -13.19 7.51
C ASP A 199 -17.75 -14.42 7.17
N ALA A 200 -16.81 -14.32 6.23
CA ALA A 200 -15.84 -15.37 5.99
C ALA A 200 -15.10 -15.70 7.30
N ALA A 201 -14.81 -16.98 7.53
CA ALA A 201 -14.16 -17.41 8.76
C ALA A 201 -12.75 -16.80 8.87
N VAL A 202 -12.59 -15.85 9.80
CA VAL A 202 -11.34 -15.15 10.10
C VAL A 202 -10.94 -15.44 11.55
N ASN A 203 -9.87 -16.22 11.69
CA ASN A 203 -9.23 -16.58 12.94
C ASN A 203 -7.83 -15.95 13.07
N PRO A 204 -7.25 -15.86 14.29
CA PRO A 204 -5.85 -15.49 14.46
C PRO A 204 -4.96 -16.32 13.52
N GLY A 205 -3.96 -15.73 12.89
CA GLY A 205 -3.14 -16.39 11.87
C GLY A 205 -3.54 -16.07 10.42
N ASN A 206 -4.82 -15.72 10.14
CA ASN A 206 -5.20 -15.19 8.82
C ASN A 206 -4.71 -13.76 8.57
N SER A 207 -4.35 -13.02 9.63
CA SER A 207 -3.82 -11.66 9.52
C SER A 207 -2.64 -11.61 8.56
N GLY A 208 -2.75 -10.76 7.54
CA GLY A 208 -1.81 -10.59 6.45
C GLY A 208 -2.12 -11.43 5.20
N GLY A 209 -3.08 -12.35 5.28
CA GLY A 209 -3.52 -13.19 4.17
C GLY A 209 -4.47 -12.45 3.19
N PRO A 210 -4.56 -12.91 1.93
CA PRO A 210 -5.35 -12.23 0.91
C PRO A 210 -6.86 -12.47 1.08
N MET A 211 -7.63 -11.43 0.79
CA MET A 211 -9.07 -11.50 0.50
C MET A 211 -9.28 -11.31 -1.00
N LEU A 212 -10.02 -12.23 -1.63
CA LEU A 212 -10.25 -12.27 -3.07
C LEU A 212 -11.72 -12.14 -3.42
N ASP A 213 -12.01 -11.65 -4.61
CA ASP A 213 -13.32 -11.79 -5.24
C ASP A 213 -13.44 -13.08 -6.08
N ALA A 214 -14.58 -13.26 -6.76
CA ALA A 214 -14.85 -14.44 -7.59
C ALA A 214 -13.96 -14.54 -8.84
N ALA A 215 -13.38 -13.43 -9.30
CA ALA A 215 -12.37 -13.44 -10.37
C ALA A 215 -10.96 -13.76 -9.84
N GLY A 216 -10.80 -13.90 -8.53
CA GLY A 216 -9.53 -14.12 -7.84
C GLY A 216 -8.64 -12.88 -7.82
N HIS A 217 -9.24 -11.69 -7.97
CA HIS A 217 -8.53 -10.44 -7.76
C HIS A 217 -8.34 -10.18 -6.26
N LEU A 218 -7.17 -9.68 -5.89
CA LEU A 218 -6.88 -9.25 -4.53
C LEU A 218 -7.67 -7.97 -4.19
N ILE A 219 -8.68 -8.09 -3.34
CA ILE A 219 -9.52 -6.96 -2.90
C ILE A 219 -9.16 -6.43 -1.52
N GLY A 220 -8.37 -7.16 -0.75
CA GLY A 220 -7.89 -6.69 0.54
C GLY A 220 -6.95 -7.65 1.25
N ILE A 221 -6.46 -7.22 2.41
CA ILE A 221 -5.61 -8.01 3.32
C ILE A 221 -6.34 -8.18 4.64
N ILE A 222 -6.52 -9.41 5.09
CA ILE A 222 -7.12 -9.67 6.39
C ILE A 222 -6.28 -9.04 7.49
N ASN A 223 -6.90 -8.29 8.38
CA ASN A 223 -6.24 -7.62 9.48
C ASN A 223 -6.61 -8.25 10.81
N ALA A 224 -7.91 -8.30 11.11
CA ALA A 224 -8.39 -8.65 12.43
C ALA A 224 -9.78 -9.27 12.39
N ARG A 225 -10.17 -9.84 13.53
CA ARG A 225 -11.55 -10.17 13.88
C ARG A 225 -11.94 -9.37 15.12
N ILE A 226 -13.24 -9.11 15.30
CA ILE A 226 -13.72 -8.66 16.62
C ILE A 226 -13.72 -9.86 17.57
N GLN A 227 -13.09 -9.71 18.73
CA GLN A 227 -13.16 -10.73 19.77
C GLN A 227 -14.57 -10.72 20.39
N GLY A 228 -15.25 -11.87 20.41
CA GLY A 228 -16.65 -11.99 20.85
C GLY A 228 -17.69 -11.66 19.77
N GLY A 229 -17.28 -11.23 18.58
CA GLY A 229 -18.13 -11.10 17.39
C GLY A 229 -17.87 -12.24 16.43
N GLU A 230 -18.42 -13.43 16.71
CA GLU A 230 -18.36 -14.56 15.78
C GLU A 230 -18.95 -14.16 14.43
N GLY A 231 -18.29 -14.56 13.32
CA GLY A 231 -18.72 -14.18 11.97
C GLY A 231 -18.46 -12.72 11.59
N ILE A 232 -17.58 -11.99 12.30
CA ILE A 232 -17.18 -10.62 11.90
C ILE A 232 -15.65 -10.52 11.74
N GLY A 233 -15.19 -10.65 10.49
CA GLY A 233 -13.83 -10.41 10.05
C GLY A 233 -13.65 -9.04 9.38
N PHE A 234 -12.42 -8.52 9.40
CA PHE A 234 -12.05 -7.28 8.75
C PHE A 234 -10.84 -7.44 7.82
N GLY A 235 -10.96 -6.87 6.62
CA GLY A 235 -9.87 -6.69 5.67
C GLY A 235 -9.54 -5.22 5.43
N ILE A 236 -8.26 -4.91 5.26
CA ILE A 236 -7.78 -3.63 4.73
C ILE A 236 -8.06 -3.63 3.22
N PRO A 237 -8.81 -2.66 2.68
CA PRO A 237 -9.27 -2.66 1.30
C PRO A 237 -8.17 -2.30 0.30
N ILE A 238 -8.31 -2.78 -0.94
CA ILE A 238 -7.35 -2.62 -2.04
C ILE A 238 -6.98 -1.17 -2.35
N ASN A 239 -7.86 -0.18 -2.11
CA ASN A 239 -7.53 1.25 -2.28
C ASN A 239 -6.48 1.74 -1.26
N VAL A 240 -6.55 1.24 -0.02
CA VAL A 240 -5.56 1.54 1.03
C VAL A 240 -4.25 0.84 0.70
N LEU A 241 -4.31 -0.40 0.20
CA LEU A 241 -3.14 -1.09 -0.35
C LEU A 241 -2.53 -0.27 -1.49
N HIS A 242 -3.28 0.13 -2.51
CA HIS A 242 -2.77 0.93 -3.63
C HIS A 242 -2.09 2.20 -3.17
N SER A 243 -2.67 2.91 -2.18
CA SER A 243 -2.05 4.10 -1.62
C SER A 243 -0.72 3.79 -0.92
N PHE A 244 -0.66 2.66 -0.20
CA PHE A 244 0.57 2.17 0.43
C PHE A 244 1.59 1.72 -0.61
N LEU A 245 1.21 0.79 -1.49
CA LEU A 245 2.04 0.26 -2.56
C LEU A 245 2.52 1.35 -3.52
N SER A 246 1.71 2.37 -3.82
CA SER A 246 2.13 3.53 -4.61
C SER A 246 3.20 4.33 -3.87
N LYS A 247 2.95 4.69 -2.61
CA LYS A 247 3.92 5.42 -1.79
C LYS A 247 5.23 4.65 -1.65
N GLU A 248 5.13 3.33 -1.52
CA GLU A 248 6.25 2.44 -1.31
C GLU A 248 6.75 1.81 -2.62
N ALA A 249 6.22 2.14 -3.81
CA ALA A 249 6.56 1.44 -5.06
C ALA A 249 8.05 1.57 -5.40
N PHE A 250 8.62 2.68 -4.96
CA PHE A 250 10.03 3.02 -5.12
C PHE A 250 10.56 3.65 -3.84
N GLY A 251 11.66 3.10 -3.33
CA GLY A 251 12.51 3.82 -2.39
C GLY A 251 13.39 4.78 -3.16
N VAL A 252 13.36 6.08 -2.84
CA VAL A 252 14.23 7.08 -3.48
C VAL A 252 15.24 7.58 -2.46
N LYS A 253 16.50 7.77 -2.86
CA LYS A 253 17.56 8.39 -2.05
C LYS A 253 18.28 9.45 -2.87
N PHE A 254 18.42 10.64 -2.30
CA PHE A 254 19.17 11.76 -2.86
C PHE A 254 20.49 11.93 -2.10
N ARG A 255 21.60 12.06 -2.84
CA ARG A 255 22.93 12.35 -2.29
C ARG A 255 23.62 13.47 -3.10
N PRO A 256 23.87 14.65 -2.49
CA PRO A 256 23.38 15.05 -1.17
C PRO A 256 21.85 15.17 -1.14
N THR A 257 21.26 15.20 0.06
CA THR A 257 19.80 15.27 0.25
C THR A 257 19.22 16.69 0.04
N VAL A 258 20.09 17.68 -0.05
CA VAL A 258 19.79 19.11 -0.26
C VAL A 258 20.62 19.63 -1.43
N VAL A 259 20.22 20.75 -1.98
CA VAL A 259 20.98 21.44 -3.04
C VAL A 259 21.78 22.58 -2.40
N TYR A 260 23.10 22.58 -2.59
CA TYR A 260 24.00 23.58 -2.01
C TYR A 260 24.18 24.83 -2.89
N ASP A 261 24.81 25.86 -2.34
CA ASP A 261 25.33 27.03 -3.08
C ASP A 261 26.85 27.19 -2.83
N PRO A 262 27.72 27.03 -3.86
CA PRO A 262 27.39 26.62 -5.22
C PRO A 262 26.71 25.24 -5.31
N PRO A 263 25.84 25.03 -6.32
CA PRO A 263 25.17 23.77 -6.53
C PRO A 263 26.15 22.67 -6.92
N ASP A 264 26.01 21.52 -6.25
CA ASP A 264 26.71 20.28 -6.54
C ASP A 264 25.82 19.31 -7.33
N ALA A 265 26.45 18.30 -7.93
CA ALA A 265 25.74 17.21 -8.57
C ALA A 265 24.92 16.41 -7.55
N ILE A 266 23.74 15.94 -7.96
CA ILE A 266 22.84 15.15 -7.11
C ILE A 266 22.74 13.74 -7.68
N VAL A 267 23.16 12.76 -6.88
CA VAL A 267 22.96 11.35 -7.18
C VAL A 267 21.58 10.94 -6.67
N VAL A 268 20.77 10.44 -7.59
CA VAL A 268 19.45 9.88 -7.31
C VAL A 268 19.52 8.38 -7.46
N THR A 269 19.18 7.66 -6.39
CA THR A 269 19.04 6.21 -6.40
C THR A 269 17.58 5.85 -6.16
N VAL A 270 16.98 5.13 -7.10
CA VAL A 270 15.63 4.61 -7.03
C VAL A 270 15.69 3.09 -6.91
N THR A 271 15.12 2.54 -5.86
CA THR A 271 15.01 1.10 -5.64
C THR A 271 13.55 0.71 -5.83
N PRO A 272 13.17 0.00 -6.92
CA PRO A 272 11.87 -0.65 -6.98
C PRO A 272 11.66 -1.54 -5.76
N ILE A 273 10.52 -1.37 -5.11
CA ILE A 273 10.09 -2.21 -3.98
C ILE A 273 8.89 -3.04 -4.43
N LEU A 274 8.08 -2.56 -5.38
CA LEU A 274 6.84 -3.27 -5.78
C LEU A 274 6.56 -3.22 -7.28
N ALA A 275 7.18 -2.28 -7.98
CA ALA A 275 6.99 -2.12 -9.41
C ALA A 275 7.99 -2.98 -10.19
N HIS A 276 7.47 -3.79 -11.10
CA HIS A 276 8.28 -4.43 -12.13
C HIS A 276 8.77 -3.35 -13.11
N LEU A 277 10.07 -3.08 -13.06
CA LEU A 277 10.72 -2.07 -13.92
C LEU A 277 11.64 -2.70 -14.98
N ASP A 278 11.59 -4.02 -15.19
CA ASP A 278 12.58 -4.72 -16.01
C ASP A 278 12.73 -4.14 -17.43
N ASP A 279 11.61 -3.75 -18.03
CA ASP A 279 11.54 -3.14 -19.37
C ASP A 279 11.26 -1.63 -19.33
N ALA A 280 11.32 -1.03 -18.14
CA ALA A 280 10.97 0.37 -17.96
C ALA A 280 12.10 1.31 -18.39
N ARG A 281 11.73 2.52 -18.80
CA ARG A 281 12.65 3.64 -19.00
C ARG A 281 12.38 4.69 -17.94
N GLY A 282 13.38 4.97 -17.12
CA GLY A 282 13.30 5.95 -16.05
C GLY A 282 14.01 7.26 -16.41
N THR A 283 13.45 8.39 -16.01
CA THR A 283 14.12 9.70 -16.01
C THR A 283 13.98 10.34 -14.64
N VAL A 284 14.94 11.19 -14.30
CA VAL A 284 14.83 12.13 -13.19
C VAL A 284 15.08 13.54 -13.70
N ARG A 285 14.22 14.47 -13.30
CA ARG A 285 14.24 15.88 -13.69
C ARG A 285 14.25 16.75 -12.43
N LEU A 286 15.21 17.65 -12.33
CA LEU A 286 15.26 18.66 -11.28
C LEU A 286 14.79 20.00 -11.86
N ASP A 287 13.85 20.63 -11.18
CA ASP A 287 13.25 21.90 -11.57
C ASP A 287 13.11 22.83 -10.35
N GLY A 288 13.00 24.11 -10.61
CA GLY A 288 12.68 25.11 -9.62
C GLY A 288 12.76 26.47 -10.27
N ASN A 289 11.73 26.84 -11.07
CA ASN A 289 11.34 28.12 -11.69
C ASN A 289 12.43 29.17 -12.04
N ASP A 290 13.38 29.41 -11.14
CA ASP A 290 14.55 30.28 -11.24
C ASP A 290 15.85 29.54 -11.65
N ILE A 291 15.78 28.25 -11.97
CA ILE A 291 16.89 27.47 -12.56
C ILE A 291 16.55 26.96 -13.96
N GLN A 292 17.58 26.65 -14.74
CA GLN A 292 17.41 25.80 -15.92
C GLN A 292 17.16 24.36 -15.46
N PRO A 293 16.06 23.71 -15.86
CA PRO A 293 15.80 22.33 -15.49
C PRO A 293 16.92 21.40 -15.96
N VAL A 294 17.27 20.42 -15.13
CA VAL A 294 18.28 19.41 -15.44
C VAL A 294 17.62 18.06 -15.43
N GLU A 295 17.85 17.26 -16.48
CA GLU A 295 17.30 15.92 -16.60
C GLU A 295 18.41 14.90 -16.84
N ALA A 296 18.26 13.71 -16.26
CA ALA A 296 19.16 12.59 -16.48
C ALA A 296 18.37 11.27 -16.58
N PRO A 297 18.75 10.36 -17.49
CA PRO A 297 18.16 9.04 -17.54
C PRO A 297 18.61 8.20 -16.35
N LEU A 298 17.66 7.48 -15.75
CA LEU A 298 17.93 6.47 -14.75
C LEU A 298 18.48 5.21 -15.42
N LYS A 299 19.65 4.77 -14.97
CA LYS A 299 20.31 3.55 -15.45
C LYS A 299 20.18 2.45 -14.41
N ARG A 300 19.76 1.26 -14.84
CA ARG A 300 19.65 0.10 -13.96
C ARG A 300 21.04 -0.36 -13.50
N GLN A 301 21.20 -0.57 -12.20
CA GLN A 301 22.37 -1.12 -11.52
C GLN A 301 21.89 -2.17 -10.50
N GLY A 302 21.86 -3.44 -10.92
CA GLY A 302 21.29 -4.52 -10.13
C GLY A 302 19.79 -4.31 -9.86
N VAL A 303 19.43 -4.24 -8.58
CA VAL A 303 18.04 -4.00 -8.13
C VAL A 303 17.67 -2.53 -8.02
N ALA A 304 18.60 -1.61 -8.28
CA ALA A 304 18.38 -0.17 -8.20
C ALA A 304 18.53 0.49 -9.56
N TRP A 305 18.07 1.74 -9.66
CA TRP A 305 18.20 2.63 -10.78
C TRP A 305 18.89 3.89 -10.31
N THR A 306 19.94 4.31 -10.99
CA THR A 306 20.77 5.45 -10.57
C THR A 306 20.88 6.47 -11.67
N ALA A 307 20.81 7.75 -11.30
CA ALA A 307 21.10 8.88 -12.16
C ALA A 307 21.94 9.90 -11.39
N THR A 308 22.81 10.59 -12.11
CA THR A 308 23.53 11.76 -11.58
C THR A 308 23.02 12.98 -12.32
N LEU A 309 22.33 13.86 -11.61
CA LEU A 309 21.93 15.16 -12.10
C LEU A 309 23.13 16.10 -11.99
N GLY A 310 23.47 16.79 -13.08
CA GLY A 310 24.42 17.89 -13.05
C GLY A 310 23.94 19.00 -12.11
N PRO A 311 24.85 19.87 -11.64
CA PRO A 311 24.49 20.96 -10.76
C PRO A 311 23.49 21.90 -11.46
N PRO A 312 22.33 22.22 -10.82
CA PRO A 312 21.35 23.13 -11.42
C PRO A 312 21.97 24.52 -11.64
N LYS A 313 21.82 25.04 -12.87
CA LYS A 313 22.33 26.38 -13.20
C LYS A 313 21.24 27.42 -12.95
N LYS A 314 21.54 28.41 -12.11
CA LYS A 314 20.66 29.56 -11.90
C LYS A 314 20.42 30.32 -13.21
N ILE A 315 19.20 30.82 -13.39
CA ILE A 315 18.90 31.78 -14.45
C ILE A 315 19.61 33.09 -14.11
N ALA A 316 20.24 33.72 -15.09
CA ALA A 316 20.96 34.97 -14.89
C ALA A 316 20.05 36.05 -14.28
N GLY A 317 20.51 36.70 -13.20
CA GLY A 317 19.75 37.73 -12.49
C GLY A 317 18.69 37.22 -11.52
N LYS A 318 18.48 35.91 -11.39
CA LYS A 318 17.56 35.31 -10.41
C LYS A 318 18.31 34.74 -9.20
N PRO A 319 17.73 34.83 -7.98
CA PRO A 319 18.28 34.15 -6.82
C PRO A 319 18.12 32.63 -6.95
N LEU A 320 18.90 31.84 -6.21
CA LEU A 320 18.63 30.41 -6.11
C LEU A 320 17.30 30.19 -5.38
N PRO A 321 16.46 29.26 -5.85
CA PRO A 321 15.18 28.99 -5.22
C PRO A 321 15.40 28.35 -3.85
N ARG A 322 14.49 28.62 -2.90
CA ARG A 322 14.55 28.02 -1.54
C ARG A 322 14.35 26.50 -1.54
N TRP A 323 13.83 25.95 -2.63
CA TRP A 323 13.60 24.53 -2.81
C TRP A 323 13.51 24.20 -4.29
N TYR A 324 13.74 22.92 -4.61
CA TYR A 324 13.65 22.34 -5.95
C TYR A 324 12.65 21.19 -5.96
N VAL A 325 12.07 20.91 -7.12
CA VAL A 325 11.29 19.69 -7.37
C VAL A 325 12.17 18.71 -8.12
N ALA A 326 12.42 17.56 -7.52
CA ALA A 326 12.94 16.39 -8.22
C ALA A 326 11.76 15.50 -8.64
N GLU A 327 11.51 15.40 -9.94
CA GLU A 327 10.51 14.56 -10.55
C GLU A 327 11.16 13.29 -11.10
N ILE A 328 10.66 12.13 -10.70
CA ILE A 328 11.10 10.82 -11.16
C ILE A 328 9.96 10.20 -11.93
N GLN A 329 10.21 9.81 -13.17
CA GLN A 329 9.20 9.19 -14.04
C GLN A 329 9.73 7.87 -14.58
N PHE A 330 8.91 6.82 -14.52
CA PHE A 330 9.12 5.56 -15.23
C PHE A 330 8.02 5.37 -16.26
N ASN A 331 8.40 4.99 -17.46
CA ASN A 331 7.51 4.59 -18.54
C ASN A 331 7.78 3.12 -18.92
N ASP A 332 6.76 2.43 -19.42
CA ASP A 332 6.90 1.07 -19.96
C ASP A 332 7.65 1.06 -21.30
N GLY A 333 7.89 -0.13 -21.85
CA GLY A 333 8.55 -0.31 -23.15
C GLY A 333 7.82 0.37 -24.32
N ASN A 334 6.53 0.69 -24.18
CA ASN A 334 5.70 1.39 -25.14
C ASN A 334 5.60 2.90 -24.87
N GLY A 335 6.31 3.42 -23.86
CA GLY A 335 6.31 4.82 -23.49
C GLY A 335 5.13 5.27 -22.63
N ARG A 336 4.28 4.36 -22.14
CA ARG A 336 3.17 4.73 -21.22
C ARG A 336 3.71 4.92 -19.80
N PRO A 337 3.26 5.94 -19.07
CA PRO A 337 3.73 6.17 -17.70
C PRO A 337 3.32 5.03 -16.77
N ILE A 338 4.31 4.39 -16.14
CA ILE A 338 4.17 3.41 -15.06
C ILE A 338 4.04 4.13 -13.72
N ALA A 339 4.89 5.13 -13.48
CA ALA A 339 4.88 5.88 -12.23
C ALA A 339 5.58 7.23 -12.35
N THR A 340 5.02 8.24 -11.68
CA THR A 340 5.63 9.55 -11.50
C THR A 340 5.65 9.92 -10.02
N ARG A 341 6.79 10.40 -9.51
CA ARG A 341 6.97 10.85 -8.12
C ARG A 341 7.68 12.19 -8.09
N ARG A 342 7.23 13.09 -7.22
CA ARG A 342 7.83 14.41 -7.02
C ARG A 342 8.31 14.57 -5.58
N PHE A 343 9.52 15.09 -5.44
CA PHE A 343 10.19 15.32 -4.16
C PHE A 343 10.63 16.77 -4.07
N ARG A 344 10.43 17.37 -2.91
CA ARG A 344 10.92 18.71 -2.61
C ARG A 344 12.31 18.63 -1.97
N LEU A 345 13.33 19.13 -2.65
CA LEU A 345 14.68 19.28 -2.10
C LEU A 345 14.88 20.69 -1.57
N GLU A 346 15.34 20.86 -0.33
CA GLU A 346 15.66 22.18 0.21
C GLU A 346 16.97 22.71 -0.37
N SER A 347 17.06 24.03 -0.54
CA SER A 347 18.31 24.71 -0.89
C SER A 347 18.97 25.29 0.36
N LEU A 348 20.27 25.05 0.54
CA LEU A 348 21.07 25.58 1.64
C LEU A 348 22.35 26.24 1.14
N SER A 349 22.79 27.31 1.79
CA SER A 349 24.12 27.88 1.52
C SER A 349 25.21 27.01 2.18
N LEU A 350 26.37 26.82 1.53
CA LEU A 350 27.48 26.02 2.10
C LEU A 350 27.92 26.49 3.50
N ASN A 351 27.78 27.79 3.78
CA ASN A 351 28.19 28.41 5.04
C ASN A 351 27.15 28.28 6.17
N GLN A 352 25.93 27.84 5.86
CA GLN A 352 25.01 27.41 6.90
C GLN A 352 25.51 26.05 7.36
N GLN A 353 26.01 25.95 8.60
CA GLN A 353 26.31 24.64 9.19
C GLN A 353 25.07 23.77 8.97
N PRO A 354 25.14 22.70 8.16
CA PRO A 354 24.03 21.80 8.08
C PRO A 354 23.82 21.33 9.52
N ARG A 355 22.65 21.60 10.10
CA ARG A 355 22.17 20.71 11.16
C ARG A 355 22.09 19.38 10.45
N LEU A 356 23.14 18.56 10.61
CA LEU A 356 23.21 17.20 10.11
C LEU A 356 22.18 16.38 10.89
N GLU A 357 20.91 16.66 10.66
CA GLU A 357 19.89 15.62 10.62
C GLU A 357 20.01 14.96 9.24
N SER A 358 21.19 14.40 8.95
CA SER A 358 21.52 13.73 7.70
C SER A 358 20.81 12.38 7.65
N SER A 359 19.49 12.42 7.47
CA SER A 359 18.67 11.25 7.15
C SER A 359 17.20 11.63 6.95
N ARG A 360 16.86 12.85 6.51
CA ARG A 360 15.45 13.15 6.21
C ARG A 360 14.97 12.16 5.15
N ASP A 361 14.05 11.31 5.60
CA ASP A 361 13.41 10.26 4.82
C ASP A 361 12.80 10.89 3.56
N PRO A 362 13.18 10.47 2.35
CA PRO A 362 12.58 11.00 1.12
C PRO A 362 11.05 10.87 1.08
N ALA A 363 10.46 9.92 1.83
CA ALA A 363 9.02 9.86 2.02
C ALA A 363 8.43 11.04 2.82
N ARG A 364 9.24 11.75 3.63
CA ARG A 364 8.87 13.03 4.28
C ARG A 364 9.09 14.25 3.39
N MET A 365 9.85 14.11 2.30
CA MET A 365 10.12 15.15 1.30
C MET A 365 9.17 15.06 0.10
N MET A 366 8.41 13.97 -0.01
CA MET A 366 7.38 13.78 -1.01
C MET A 366 6.29 14.83 -0.81
N GLU A 367 5.93 15.55 -1.87
CA GLU A 367 4.93 16.63 -1.77
C GLU A 367 3.53 16.11 -1.39
N ASP A 368 3.30 14.80 -1.49
CA ASP A 368 1.95 14.23 -1.45
C ASP A 368 1.59 13.53 -0.14
N ARG A 369 1.36 14.35 0.90
CA ARG A 369 0.51 13.92 2.03
C ARG A 369 -0.50 14.94 2.53
N ASN A 370 -0.52 16.18 2.02
CA ASN A 370 -1.57 17.19 2.30
C ASN A 370 -1.42 18.52 1.50
N LEU A 371 -0.45 18.67 0.57
CA LEU A 371 -0.13 19.99 -0.01
C LEU A 371 -0.87 20.31 -1.32
N PHE A 372 -1.44 19.33 -2.02
CA PHE A 372 -2.25 19.57 -3.22
C PHE A 372 -3.76 19.36 -3.03
N GLY A 373 -4.22 19.20 -1.79
CA GLY A 373 -5.66 19.18 -1.47
C GLY A 373 -6.39 20.49 -1.80
N ASN A 374 -5.68 21.56 -2.15
CA ASN A 374 -6.24 22.84 -2.61
C ASN A 374 -5.48 23.37 -3.85
N SER A 375 -5.25 22.56 -4.88
CA SER A 375 -5.00 23.13 -6.20
C SER A 375 -6.33 23.37 -6.90
N ILE A 376 -6.85 24.59 -6.77
CA ILE A 376 -7.89 25.12 -7.65
C ILE A 376 -7.34 25.01 -9.08
N SER A 377 -8.00 24.20 -9.91
CA SER A 377 -7.74 24.15 -11.34
C SER A 377 -8.24 25.45 -11.97
N ILE A 378 -7.41 26.10 -12.79
CA ILE A 378 -7.83 27.19 -13.70
C ILE A 378 -8.62 26.55 -14.85
N SER A 379 -9.81 26.05 -14.53
CA SER A 379 -10.82 25.59 -15.49
C SER A 379 -12.25 25.89 -15.05
N ASP A 380 -12.44 26.40 -13.82
CA ASP A 380 -13.76 26.80 -13.32
C ASP A 380 -14.04 28.32 -13.44
N TYR A 381 -13.17 29.08 -14.12
CA TYR A 381 -13.30 30.54 -14.27
C TYR A 381 -13.90 31.01 -15.61
N THR A 382 -14.41 30.11 -16.45
CA THR A 382 -15.05 30.51 -17.72
C THR A 382 -16.39 29.85 -17.91
N LYS A 383 -17.41 30.36 -17.22
CA LYS A 383 -18.80 30.41 -17.73
C LYS A 383 -19.64 31.42 -16.92
N GLY A 384 -19.94 32.53 -17.60
CA GLY A 384 -21.00 33.51 -17.32
C GLY A 384 -20.67 34.53 -16.22
N ASP A 385 -20.87 35.84 -16.38
CA ASP A 385 -21.34 36.69 -17.47
C ASP A 385 -20.95 38.14 -17.08
N GLY A 386 -20.74 39.01 -18.08
CA GLY A 386 -21.03 40.44 -17.90
C GLY A 386 -19.90 41.38 -17.44
N GLU A 387 -19.25 41.97 -18.44
CA GLU A 387 -18.76 43.36 -18.49
C GLU A 387 -17.48 43.83 -17.74
N THR A 388 -16.68 44.53 -18.55
CA THR A 388 -15.55 45.43 -18.24
C THR A 388 -14.22 44.81 -17.83
N ALA A 389 -13.41 44.55 -18.86
CA ALA A 389 -11.96 44.47 -18.77
C ALA A 389 -11.37 45.70 -18.06
N LYS A 390 -10.81 45.51 -16.86
CA LYS A 390 -9.82 46.40 -16.26
C LYS A 390 -8.65 45.58 -15.70
N LYS A 391 -7.51 45.71 -16.38
CA LYS A 391 -6.12 45.37 -15.98
C LYS A 391 -5.94 44.12 -15.12
N ASN A 392 -5.47 43.05 -15.77
CA ASN A 392 -4.81 41.91 -15.14
C ASN A 392 -3.73 42.39 -14.15
N ARG A 393 -4.03 42.26 -12.86
CA ARG A 393 -3.02 42.21 -11.80
C ARG A 393 -2.74 40.74 -11.51
N SER A 394 -1.47 40.39 -11.48
CA SER A 394 -1.04 39.05 -11.08
C SER A 394 -1.35 38.81 -9.59
N LEU A 395 -1.51 37.56 -9.16
CA LEU A 395 -1.62 37.21 -7.73
C LEU A 395 -0.43 37.75 -6.90
N SER A 396 0.74 37.92 -7.54
CA SER A 396 1.90 38.61 -6.97
C SER A 396 1.68 40.10 -6.68
N ASP A 397 0.83 40.79 -7.44
CA ASP A 397 0.51 42.21 -7.21
C ASP A 397 -0.48 42.40 -6.06
N VAL A 398 -1.28 41.37 -5.75
CA VAL A 398 -2.20 41.36 -4.59
C VAL A 398 -1.46 40.98 -3.31
N ALA A 399 -0.50 40.04 -3.39
CA ALA A 399 0.28 39.58 -2.25
C ALA A 399 1.22 40.65 -1.66
N GLY A 400 1.58 41.69 -2.43
CA GLY A 400 2.47 42.76 -1.98
C GLY A 400 1.86 43.74 -0.97
N HIS A 401 0.53 43.75 -0.79
CA HIS A 401 -0.16 44.72 0.07
C HIS A 401 -0.73 44.14 1.35
N ILE A 402 -0.77 42.81 1.50
CA ILE A 402 -1.37 42.15 2.68
C ILE A 402 -0.38 42.19 3.84
N LYS A 403 -0.67 42.98 4.88
CA LYS A 403 0.12 43.00 6.11
C LYS A 403 -0.49 42.05 7.13
N LEU A 404 0.29 41.03 7.50
CA LEU A 404 -0.09 40.11 8.57
C LEU A 404 0.33 40.69 9.92
N LYS A 405 -0.62 40.87 10.84
CA LYS A 405 -0.33 41.22 12.23
C LYS A 405 -0.65 40.06 13.16
N ARG A 406 0.14 39.97 14.23
CA ARG A 406 -0.07 38.99 15.30
C ARG A 406 -0.84 39.68 16.42
N SER A 407 -2.01 39.13 16.77
CA SER A 407 -2.79 39.63 17.90
C SER A 407 -2.15 39.20 19.23
N PRO A 408 -2.47 39.87 20.35
CA PRO A 408 -1.89 39.58 21.66
C PRO A 408 -2.13 38.15 22.17
N ASN A 409 -3.16 37.45 21.68
CA ASN A 409 -3.44 36.06 22.04
C ASN A 409 -2.71 35.03 21.14
N GLY A 410 -1.87 35.51 20.21
CA GLY A 410 -1.00 34.68 19.38
C GLY A 410 -1.58 34.27 18.02
N SER A 411 -2.83 34.63 17.71
CA SER A 411 -3.44 34.41 16.39
C SER A 411 -2.93 35.45 15.36
N VAL A 412 -2.77 35.02 14.10
CA VAL A 412 -2.39 35.92 12.99
C VAL A 412 -3.66 36.34 12.26
N VAL A 413 -3.85 37.65 12.10
CA VAL A 413 -5.02 38.23 11.41
C VAL A 413 -4.51 39.05 10.22
N ILE A 414 -5.28 39.02 9.13
CA ILE A 414 -5.04 39.83 7.93
C ILE A 414 -5.50 41.25 8.23
N ASP A 415 -4.57 42.22 8.18
CA ASP A 415 -4.84 43.65 8.36
C ASP A 415 -4.92 44.25 6.94
N ASP A 416 -6.16 44.47 6.48
CA ASP A 416 -6.64 44.86 5.13
C ASP A 416 -5.68 44.67 3.93
#